data_AF-A0AAW2CPW8-F1
#
_entry.id   AF-A0AAW2CPW8-F1
#
_cell.length_a   1.000
_cell.length_b   1.000
_cell.length_c   1.000
_cell.angle_alpha   90.00
_cell.angle_beta   90.00
_cell.angle_gamma   90.00
#
_symmetry.space_group_name_H-M   'P 1'
#
loop_
_entity.id
_entity.type
_entity.pdbx_description
1 polymer ?
#
loop_
_entity_poly.entity_id
_entity_poly.type
_entity_poly.pdbx_seq_one_letter_code
_entity_poly.pdbx_strand_id
1 'polypeptide(L)'
;MIDAIDETTMAPDKFLKDSSGNFTTEINLAFLNWKNREQALFTFLNSTLSPSVLTFTVGQKSGKGVWKVLEKRFASVSRSSVMSLRNELNAVKKGTNSIDVYFQKINQIRDKLVAISVVLYDEDLLQVALDGLPSKYDSFSSAIRTRSDVLSVEKLNTLLNTEERAIKKRSSIIDATSMAMVANYQSQGFARGRGRHNNQRGHGGEGTGNFSGGCYNANSSNGNFNTNLP
;
A
#
# COMPACT_ATOMS: atom_id res chain seq x y z
N MET A 1 -1.23 -15.06 -40.91
CA MET A 1 -0.31 -13.90 -40.77
C MET A 1 0.50 -13.93 -39.46
N ILE A 2 0.24 -14.88 -38.55
CA ILE A 2 0.97 -15.09 -37.29
C ILE A 2 2.09 -16.15 -37.43
N ASP A 3 2.06 -16.99 -38.48
CA ASP A 3 3.04 -18.06 -38.72
C ASP A 3 4.45 -17.59 -39.12
N ALA A 4 4.72 -16.28 -39.16
CA ALA A 4 6.04 -15.74 -39.51
C ALA A 4 6.95 -15.48 -38.31
N ILE A 5 6.47 -15.74 -37.09
CA ILE A 5 7.20 -15.51 -35.83
C ILE A 5 7.79 -16.82 -35.27
N ASP A 6 7.45 -17.97 -35.86
CA ASP A 6 7.97 -19.26 -35.41
C ASP A 6 9.48 -19.35 -35.65
N GLU A 7 10.23 -19.67 -34.60
CA GLU A 7 11.69 -19.52 -34.49
C GLU A 7 12.54 -20.41 -35.41
N THR A 8 11.95 -21.08 -36.41
CA THR A 8 12.60 -22.16 -37.17
C THR A 8 12.91 -21.90 -38.65
N THR A 9 12.56 -20.77 -39.25
CA THR A 9 13.04 -20.49 -40.62
C THR A 9 14.45 -19.88 -40.59
N MET A 10 15.48 -20.74 -40.48
CA MET A 10 16.81 -20.39 -40.97
C MET A 10 16.68 -19.90 -42.42
N ALA A 11 17.38 -18.82 -42.77
CA ALA A 11 17.36 -18.28 -44.12
C ALA A 11 17.68 -19.43 -45.11
N PRO A 12 16.80 -19.74 -46.07
CA PRO A 12 17.06 -20.81 -47.03
C PRO A 12 18.35 -20.50 -47.79
N ASP A 13 19.10 -21.54 -48.17
CA ASP A 13 20.30 -21.34 -48.97
C ASP A 13 19.96 -20.60 -50.27
N LYS A 14 20.77 -19.58 -50.61
CA LYS A 14 20.55 -18.69 -51.76
C LYS A 14 20.55 -19.44 -53.10
N PHE A 15 21.30 -20.54 -53.18
CA PHE A 15 21.42 -21.40 -54.34
C PHE A 15 21.05 -22.85 -54.00
N LEU A 16 20.47 -23.57 -54.95
CA LEU A 16 20.13 -24.99 -54.78
C LEU A 16 21.41 -25.85 -54.69
N LYS A 17 21.36 -26.93 -53.91
CA LYS A 17 22.46 -27.91 -53.83
C LYS A 17 22.21 -29.05 -54.81
N ASP A 18 23.26 -29.49 -55.50
CA ASP A 18 23.21 -30.69 -56.34
C ASP A 18 23.18 -31.98 -55.50
N SER A 19 23.05 -33.14 -56.16
CA SER A 19 23.08 -34.47 -55.53
C SER A 19 24.41 -34.80 -54.84
N SER A 20 25.45 -33.98 -55.00
CA SER A 20 26.76 -34.11 -54.37
C SER A 20 26.96 -33.13 -53.20
N GLY A 21 25.97 -32.28 -52.92
CA GLY A 21 26.00 -31.28 -51.84
C GLY A 21 26.66 -29.94 -52.21
N ASN A 22 27.04 -29.73 -53.48
CA ASN A 22 27.65 -28.49 -53.95
C ASN A 22 26.58 -27.48 -54.39
N PHE A 23 26.85 -26.18 -54.17
CA PHE A 23 25.94 -25.12 -54.59
C PHE A 23 25.95 -24.95 -56.12
N THR A 24 24.78 -25.03 -56.74
CA THR A 24 24.55 -24.78 -58.16
C THR A 24 24.42 -23.28 -58.45
N THR A 25 24.31 -22.91 -59.73
CA THR A 25 23.99 -21.54 -60.16
C THR A 25 22.49 -21.23 -60.09
N GLU A 26 21.65 -22.22 -59.78
CA GLU A 26 20.19 -22.05 -59.72
C GLU A 26 19.75 -21.41 -58.42
N ILE A 27 19.00 -20.31 -58.53
CA ILE A 27 18.49 -19.55 -57.39
C ILE A 27 17.34 -20.33 -56.74
N ASN A 28 17.42 -20.49 -55.43
CA ASN A 28 16.36 -21.11 -54.66
C ASN A 28 15.12 -20.19 -54.59
N LEU A 29 14.00 -20.62 -55.17
CA LEU A 29 12.72 -19.90 -55.09
C LEU A 29 12.24 -19.69 -53.65
N ALA A 30 12.57 -20.62 -52.74
CA ALA A 30 12.26 -20.47 -51.31
C ALA A 30 13.03 -19.31 -50.66
N PHE A 31 14.28 -19.06 -51.08
CA PHE A 31 15.06 -17.91 -50.60
C PHE A 31 14.46 -16.58 -51.09
N LEU A 32 14.01 -16.51 -52.36
CA LEU A 32 13.34 -15.31 -52.88
C LEU A 32 12.03 -15.02 -52.14
N ASN A 33 11.22 -16.05 -51.91
CA ASN A 33 9.97 -15.90 -51.15
C ASN A 33 10.23 -15.49 -49.70
N TRP A 34 11.25 -16.06 -49.05
CA TRP A 34 11.67 -15.66 -47.71
C TRP A 34 12.15 -14.20 -47.68
N LYS A 35 12.97 -13.78 -48.65
CA LYS A 35 13.48 -12.41 -48.75
C LYS A 35 12.35 -11.39 -48.98
N ASN A 36 11.38 -11.72 -49.82
CA ASN A 36 10.22 -10.86 -50.05
C ASN A 36 9.37 -10.70 -48.78
N ARG A 37 9.17 -11.78 -48.00
CA ARG A 37 8.48 -11.73 -46.71
C ARG A 37 9.25 -10.91 -45.68
N GLU A 38 10.57 -11.09 -45.62
CA GLU A 38 11.47 -10.38 -44.71
C GLU A 38 11.50 -8.87 -44.99
N GLN A 39 11.57 -8.49 -46.27
CA GLN A 39 11.51 -7.10 -46.70
C GLN A 39 10.12 -6.49 -46.44
N ALA A 40 9.03 -7.24 -46.69
CA ALA A 40 7.68 -6.79 -46.36
C ALA A 40 7.51 -6.55 -44.85
N LEU A 41 8.02 -7.44 -44.00
CA LEU A 41 8.02 -7.27 -42.54
C LEU A 41 8.85 -6.05 -42.11
N PHE A 42 10.01 -5.84 -42.72
CA PHE A 42 10.85 -4.67 -42.43
C PHE A 42 10.14 -3.35 -42.78
N THR A 43 9.54 -3.26 -43.97
CA THR A 43 8.76 -2.08 -44.38
C THR A 43 7.54 -1.88 -43.48
N PHE A 44 6.81 -2.96 -43.18
CA PHE A 44 5.65 -2.93 -42.31
C PHE A 44 6.01 -2.41 -40.91
N LEU A 45 7.02 -3.00 -40.26
CA LEU A 45 7.48 -2.56 -38.95
C LEU A 45 7.84 -1.08 -38.98
N ASN A 46 8.70 -0.65 -39.90
CA ASN A 46 9.11 0.76 -40.00
C ASN A 46 7.93 1.71 -40.26
N SER A 47 6.88 1.26 -40.95
CA SER A 47 5.68 2.07 -41.20
C SER A 47 4.78 2.26 -39.96
N THR A 48 4.80 1.29 -39.03
CA THR A 48 3.99 1.33 -37.80
C THR A 48 4.66 2.08 -36.66
N LEU A 49 5.96 2.33 -36.73
CA LEU A 49 6.72 2.96 -35.67
C LEU A 49 6.58 4.49 -35.71
N SER A 50 6.42 5.09 -34.53
CA SER A 50 6.50 6.55 -34.40
C SER A 50 7.94 7.04 -34.66
N PRO A 51 8.13 8.32 -35.04
CA PRO A 51 9.46 8.90 -35.28
C PRO A 51 10.42 8.73 -34.10
N SER A 52 9.89 8.81 -32.87
CA SER A 52 10.66 8.59 -31.65
C SER A 52 11.22 7.17 -31.53
N VAL A 53 10.45 6.16 -31.94
CA VAL A 53 10.87 4.75 -31.84
C VAL A 53 11.76 4.35 -33.02
N LEU A 54 11.57 4.96 -34.20
CA LEU A 54 12.41 4.72 -35.37
C LEU A 54 13.88 5.01 -35.11
N THR A 55 14.20 6.02 -34.29
CA THR A 55 15.59 6.36 -33.91
C THR A 55 16.36 5.18 -33.32
N PHE A 56 15.69 4.27 -32.61
CA PHE A 56 16.32 3.09 -32.01
C PHE A 56 16.62 1.99 -33.04
N THR A 57 15.92 2.00 -34.16
CA THR A 57 16.02 0.99 -35.22
C THR A 57 16.97 1.41 -36.35
N VAL A 58 17.55 2.61 -36.25
CA VAL A 58 18.51 3.15 -37.22
C VAL A 58 19.73 2.22 -37.29
N GLY A 59 20.05 1.78 -38.51
CA GLY A 59 21.17 0.87 -38.78
C GLY A 59 20.79 -0.61 -38.87
N GLN A 60 19.55 -0.99 -38.52
CA GLN A 60 19.06 -2.35 -38.77
C GLN A 60 18.74 -2.53 -40.26
N LYS A 61 19.29 -3.59 -40.86
CA LYS A 61 19.10 -3.93 -42.28
C LYS A 61 18.11 -5.07 -42.51
N SER A 62 17.45 -5.52 -41.45
CA SER A 62 16.55 -6.67 -41.47
C SER A 62 15.36 -6.46 -40.53
N GLY A 63 14.19 -6.95 -40.93
CA GLY A 63 12.97 -6.95 -40.12
C GLY A 63 13.18 -7.67 -38.78
N LYS A 64 13.93 -8.78 -38.79
CA LYS A 64 14.29 -9.53 -37.57
C LYS A 64 15.19 -8.73 -36.64
N GLY A 65 16.11 -7.94 -37.20
CA GLY A 65 16.98 -7.05 -36.43
C GLY A 65 16.20 -5.94 -35.74
N VAL A 66 15.30 -5.29 -36.48
CA VAL A 66 14.36 -4.29 -35.95
C VAL A 66 13.52 -4.89 -34.83
N TRP A 67 12.89 -6.04 -35.07
CA TRP A 67 12.07 -6.72 -34.06
C TRP A 67 12.84 -7.04 -32.78
N LYS A 68 14.04 -7.62 -32.87
CA LYS A 68 14.86 -7.91 -31.68
C LYS A 68 15.24 -6.66 -30.89
N VAL A 69 15.53 -5.54 -31.56
CA VAL A 69 15.86 -4.29 -30.88
C VAL A 69 14.63 -3.72 -30.17
N LEU A 70 13.47 -3.72 -30.84
CA LEU A 70 12.21 -3.30 -30.25
C LEU A 70 11.85 -4.19 -29.06
N GLU A 71 11.86 -5.50 -29.25
CA GLU A 71 11.59 -6.50 -28.22
C GLU A 71 12.49 -6.26 -27.00
N LYS A 72 13.81 -6.17 -27.19
CA LYS A 72 14.74 -5.92 -26.09
C LYS A 72 14.42 -4.60 -25.38
N ARG A 73 14.14 -3.54 -26.12
CA ARG A 73 13.90 -2.20 -25.55
C ARG A 73 12.57 -2.16 -24.81
N PHE A 74 11.49 -2.60 -25.42
CA PHE A 74 10.16 -2.58 -24.83
C PHE A 74 10.00 -3.64 -23.73
N ALA A 75 10.68 -4.78 -23.81
CA ALA A 75 10.78 -5.72 -22.69
C ALA A 75 11.54 -5.10 -21.50
N SER A 76 12.64 -4.38 -21.75
CA SER A 76 13.36 -3.67 -20.69
C SER A 76 12.51 -2.57 -20.06
N VAL A 77 11.85 -1.74 -20.88
CA VAL A 77 10.95 -0.68 -20.40
C VAL A 77 9.80 -1.28 -19.62
N SER A 78 9.17 -2.34 -20.12
CA SER A 78 8.11 -3.09 -19.42
C SER A 78 8.60 -3.58 -18.06
N ARG A 79 9.76 -4.25 -17.97
CA ARG A 79 10.31 -4.72 -16.68
C ARG A 79 10.58 -3.59 -15.70
N SER A 80 11.21 -2.50 -16.15
CA SER A 80 11.45 -1.33 -15.31
C SER A 80 10.15 -0.65 -14.88
N SER A 81 9.17 -0.54 -15.77
CA SER A 81 7.84 0.01 -15.47
C SER A 81 7.09 -0.87 -14.48
N VAL A 82 7.12 -2.20 -14.62
CA VAL A 82 6.52 -3.14 -13.67
C VAL A 82 7.16 -2.99 -12.29
N MET A 83 8.50 -2.93 -12.22
CA MET A 83 9.21 -2.71 -10.96
C MET A 83 8.85 -1.36 -10.34
N SER A 84 8.83 -0.30 -11.14
CA SER A 84 8.45 1.05 -10.68
C SER A 84 7.03 1.08 -10.13
N LEU A 85 6.07 0.45 -10.82
CA LEU A 85 4.68 0.39 -10.38
C LEU A 85 4.52 -0.48 -9.13
N ARG A 86 5.27 -1.57 -8.99
CA ARG A 86 5.30 -2.38 -7.75
C ARG A 86 5.86 -1.57 -6.58
N ASN A 87 6.91 -0.79 -6.81
CA ASN A 87 7.47 0.10 -5.79
C ASN A 87 6.47 1.21 -5.42
N GLU A 88 5.78 1.80 -6.40
CA GLU A 88 4.72 2.78 -6.17
C GLU A 88 3.57 2.16 -5.36
N LEU A 89 3.14 0.94 -5.70
CA LEU A 89 2.10 0.18 -5.02
C LEU A 89 2.46 -0.05 -3.54
N ASN A 90 3.67 -0.52 -3.26
CA ASN A 90 4.15 -0.76 -1.90
C ASN A 90 4.40 0.55 -1.11
N ALA A 91 4.63 1.65 -1.80
CA ALA A 91 4.82 2.96 -1.18
C ALA A 91 3.51 3.69 -0.86
N VAL A 92 2.35 3.21 -1.36
CA VAL A 92 1.06 3.84 -1.07
C VAL A 92 0.74 3.70 0.41
N LYS A 93 0.67 4.83 1.09
CA LYS A 93 0.19 4.93 2.48
C LYS A 93 -1.14 5.67 2.51
N LYS A 94 -2.04 5.27 3.41
CA LYS A 94 -3.31 5.98 3.64
C LYS A 94 -3.06 7.45 4.03
N GLY A 95 -2.16 7.65 5.00
CA GLY A 95 -1.86 8.96 5.58
C GLY A 95 -3.11 9.63 6.16
N THR A 96 -3.32 10.90 5.82
CA THR A 96 -4.48 11.71 6.21
C THR A 96 -5.70 11.55 5.30
N ASN A 97 -5.57 10.81 4.19
CA ASN A 97 -6.67 10.63 3.23
C ASN A 97 -7.77 9.73 3.81
N SER A 98 -8.98 9.83 3.23
CA SER A 98 -10.04 8.86 3.49
C SER A 98 -9.67 7.49 2.93
N ILE A 99 -10.33 6.45 3.43
CA ILE A 99 -10.12 5.07 2.98
C ILE A 99 -10.48 4.93 1.49
N ASP A 100 -11.56 5.57 1.03
CA ASP A 100 -11.96 5.49 -0.38
C ASP A 100 -10.91 6.07 -1.33
N VAL A 101 -10.31 7.21 -0.99
CA VAL A 101 -9.23 7.83 -1.78
C VAL A 101 -7.97 6.94 -1.76
N TYR A 102 -7.71 6.27 -0.64
CA TYR A 102 -6.59 5.33 -0.52
C TYR A 102 -6.78 4.10 -1.43
N PHE A 103 -7.95 3.45 -1.38
CA PHE A 103 -8.26 2.32 -2.26
C PHE A 103 -8.32 2.72 -3.74
N GLN A 104 -8.79 3.94 -4.05
CA GLN A 104 -8.77 4.45 -5.42
C GLN A 104 -7.33 4.53 -5.97
N LYS A 105 -6.36 4.99 -5.17
CA LYS A 105 -4.94 5.02 -5.59
C LYS A 105 -4.38 3.61 -5.82
N ILE A 106 -4.70 2.67 -4.94
CA ILE A 106 -4.31 1.26 -5.12
C ILE A 106 -4.88 0.70 -6.43
N ASN A 107 -6.17 0.92 -6.68
CA ASN A 107 -6.84 0.47 -7.92
C ASN A 107 -6.23 1.12 -9.17
N GLN A 108 -5.92 2.42 -9.14
CA GLN A 108 -5.26 3.08 -10.26
C GLN A 108 -3.90 2.44 -10.61
N ILE A 109 -3.11 2.05 -9.61
CA ILE A 109 -1.82 1.38 -9.84
C ILE A 109 -2.03 -0.06 -10.30
N ARG A 110 -3.02 -0.77 -9.73
CA ARG A 110 -3.45 -2.09 -10.20
C ARG A 110 -3.82 -2.06 -11.68
N ASP A 111 -4.64 -1.10 -12.11
CA ASP A 111 -5.08 -0.97 -13.49
C ASP A 111 -3.89 -0.71 -14.45
N LYS A 112 -2.91 0.09 -14.02
CA LYS A 112 -1.66 0.29 -14.76
C LYS A 112 -0.84 -1.00 -14.89
N LEU A 113 -0.80 -1.82 -13.84
CA LEU A 113 -0.10 -3.11 -13.86
C LEU A 113 -0.80 -4.12 -14.78
N VAL A 114 -2.14 -4.17 -14.72
CA VAL A 114 -2.96 -4.99 -15.63
C VAL A 114 -2.79 -4.55 -17.09
N ALA A 115 -2.67 -3.25 -17.36
CA ALA A 115 -2.41 -2.72 -18.70
C ALA A 115 -1.07 -3.19 -19.29
N ILE A 116 -0.09 -3.54 -18.45
CA ILE A 116 1.21 -4.10 -18.87
C ILE A 116 1.17 -5.65 -18.85
N SER A 117 -0.03 -6.24 -18.81
CA SER A 117 -0.27 -7.69 -18.76
C SER A 117 0.33 -8.38 -17.52
N VAL A 118 0.41 -7.67 -16.40
CA VAL A 118 0.78 -8.26 -15.10
C VAL A 118 -0.49 -8.73 -14.38
N VAL A 119 -0.56 -10.01 -14.06
CA VAL A 119 -1.60 -10.57 -13.21
C VAL A 119 -1.24 -10.29 -11.74
N LEU A 120 -2.18 -9.74 -10.98
CA LEU A 120 -2.07 -9.51 -9.54
C LEU A 120 -3.15 -10.32 -8.84
N TYR A 121 -2.76 -11.04 -7.79
CA TYR A 121 -3.71 -11.75 -6.95
C TYR A 121 -4.30 -10.80 -5.91
N ASP A 122 -5.53 -11.06 -5.50
CA ASP A 122 -6.21 -10.26 -4.47
C ASP A 122 -5.46 -10.32 -3.13
N GLU A 123 -4.83 -11.45 -2.79
CA GLU A 123 -3.99 -11.61 -1.60
C GLU A 123 -2.78 -10.65 -1.58
N ASP A 124 -2.12 -10.45 -2.73
CA ASP A 124 -1.01 -9.50 -2.84
C ASP A 124 -1.51 -8.07 -2.60
N LEU A 125 -2.67 -7.73 -3.16
CA LEU A 125 -3.32 -6.43 -2.97
C LEU A 125 -3.76 -6.21 -1.52
N LEU A 126 -4.29 -7.24 -0.86
CA LEU A 126 -4.67 -7.19 0.56
C LEU A 126 -3.45 -6.93 1.44
N GLN A 127 -2.35 -7.65 1.22
CA GLN A 127 -1.12 -7.46 1.99
C GLN A 127 -0.60 -6.02 1.87
N VAL A 128 -0.48 -5.51 0.64
CA VAL A 128 -0.08 -4.11 0.40
C VAL A 128 -1.03 -3.14 1.08
N ALA A 129 -2.35 -3.36 0.95
CA ALA A 129 -3.36 -2.49 1.52
C ALA A 129 -3.28 -2.44 3.05
N LEU A 130 -2.94 -3.54 3.71
CA LEU A 130 -2.75 -3.60 5.16
C LEU A 130 -1.44 -2.94 5.61
N ASP A 131 -0.35 -3.14 4.86
CA ASP A 131 0.96 -2.58 5.19
C ASP A 131 1.01 -1.05 5.02
N GLY A 132 0.13 -0.48 4.18
CA GLY A 132 -0.01 0.97 4.00
C GLY A 132 -0.90 1.68 5.03
N LEU A 133 -1.45 0.96 6.02
CA LEU A 133 -2.30 1.54 7.06
C LEU A 133 -1.48 2.17 8.20
N PRO A 134 -1.97 3.26 8.83
CA PRO A 134 -1.38 3.82 10.04
C PRO A 134 -1.60 2.90 11.26
N SER A 135 -0.76 3.05 12.29
CA SER A 135 -0.77 2.21 13.51
C SER A 135 -2.11 2.13 14.25
N LYS A 136 -2.98 3.14 14.10
CA LYS A 136 -4.35 3.10 14.65
C LYS A 136 -5.21 1.96 14.11
N TYR A 137 -4.79 1.29 13.04
CA TYR A 137 -5.44 0.11 12.46
C TYR A 137 -4.69 -1.20 12.76
N ASP A 138 -3.68 -1.22 13.65
CA ASP A 138 -2.87 -2.43 13.90
C ASP A 138 -3.72 -3.62 14.40
N SER A 139 -4.68 -3.36 15.29
CA SER A 139 -5.61 -4.38 15.78
C SER A 139 -6.49 -4.94 14.66
N PHE A 140 -6.95 -4.08 13.75
CA PHE A 140 -7.72 -4.48 12.58
C PHE A 140 -6.86 -5.31 11.61
N SER A 141 -5.65 -4.84 11.32
CA SER A 141 -4.71 -5.54 10.43
C SER A 141 -4.35 -6.93 10.94
N SER A 142 -4.16 -7.07 12.26
CA SER A 142 -3.92 -8.35 12.91
C SER A 142 -5.12 -9.30 12.82
N ALA A 143 -6.34 -8.77 12.99
CA ALA A 143 -7.57 -9.55 12.84
C ALA A 143 -7.79 -10.02 11.39
N ILE A 144 -7.46 -9.20 10.40
CA ILE A 144 -7.54 -9.59 8.98
C ILE A 144 -6.48 -10.66 8.65
N ARG A 145 -5.23 -10.52 9.15
CA ARG A 145 -4.16 -11.50 8.90
C ARG A 145 -4.41 -12.89 9.51
N THR A 146 -5.26 -12.98 10.53
CA THR A 146 -5.61 -14.24 11.21
C THR A 146 -6.89 -14.89 10.69
N ARG A 147 -7.60 -14.23 9.75
CA ARG A 147 -8.76 -14.80 9.07
C ARG A 147 -8.33 -15.94 8.14
N SER A 148 -9.16 -16.98 8.04
CA SER A 148 -8.90 -18.17 7.22
C SER A 148 -9.67 -18.19 5.89
N ASP A 149 -10.57 -17.25 5.67
CA ASP A 149 -11.42 -17.16 4.48
C ASP A 149 -10.88 -16.18 3.44
N VAL A 150 -11.09 -16.53 2.17
CA VAL A 150 -10.67 -15.72 1.02
C VAL A 150 -11.36 -14.36 1.07
N LEU A 151 -10.56 -13.30 1.04
CA LEU A 151 -11.00 -11.92 1.10
C LEU A 151 -10.88 -11.27 -0.28
N SER A 152 -11.94 -10.60 -0.72
CA SER A 152 -11.83 -9.71 -1.87
C SER A 152 -11.39 -8.31 -1.43
N VAL A 153 -10.75 -7.58 -2.34
CA VAL A 153 -10.33 -6.18 -2.12
C VAL A 153 -11.55 -5.30 -1.80
N GLU A 154 -12.69 -5.55 -2.43
CA GLU A 154 -13.96 -4.84 -2.17
C GLU A 154 -14.46 -5.07 -0.74
N LYS A 155 -14.41 -6.33 -0.28
CA LYS A 155 -14.82 -6.68 1.09
C LYS A 155 -13.86 -6.08 2.12
N LEU A 156 -12.55 -6.03 1.83
CA LEU A 156 -11.60 -5.32 2.67
C LEU A 156 -11.97 -3.83 2.80
N ASN A 157 -12.27 -3.15 1.69
CA ASN A 157 -12.63 -1.73 1.69
C ASN A 157 -13.87 -1.44 2.57
N THR A 158 -14.91 -2.27 2.46
CA THR A 158 -16.13 -2.12 3.29
C THR A 158 -15.87 -2.31 4.79
N LEU A 159 -15.04 -3.30 5.15
CA LEU A 159 -14.62 -3.53 6.53
C LEU A 159 -13.76 -2.38 7.07
N LEU A 160 -12.83 -1.88 6.27
CA LEU A 160 -11.96 -0.76 6.62
C LEU A 160 -12.76 0.53 6.86
N ASN A 161 -13.73 0.82 6.00
CA ASN A 161 -14.65 1.95 6.16
C ASN A 161 -15.48 1.84 7.45
N THR A 162 -15.89 0.63 7.81
CA THR A 162 -16.59 0.37 9.07
C THR A 162 -15.68 0.62 10.27
N GLU A 163 -14.44 0.17 10.22
CA GLU A 163 -13.46 0.39 11.29
C GLU A 163 -13.09 1.87 11.43
N GLU A 164 -12.98 2.63 10.33
CA GLU A 164 -12.73 4.08 10.43
C GLU A 164 -13.85 4.82 11.17
N ARG A 165 -15.12 4.42 10.99
CA ARG A 165 -16.24 4.96 11.77
C ARG A 165 -16.13 4.56 13.25
N ALA A 166 -15.75 3.32 13.53
CA ALA A 166 -15.57 2.83 14.89
C ALA A 166 -14.43 3.56 15.62
N ILE A 167 -13.30 3.82 14.94
CA ILE A 167 -12.18 4.59 15.48
C ILE A 167 -12.59 6.03 15.77
N LYS A 168 -13.29 6.71 14.84
CA LYS A 168 -13.79 8.08 15.04
C LYS A 168 -14.74 8.18 16.25
N LYS A 169 -15.59 7.18 16.44
CA LYS A 169 -16.48 7.11 17.61
C LYS A 169 -15.67 6.93 18.90
N ARG A 170 -14.70 6.01 18.92
CA ARG A 170 -13.83 5.77 20.08
C ARG A 170 -13.03 7.03 20.46
N SER A 171 -12.46 7.75 19.50
CA SER A 171 -11.74 9.00 19.78
C SER A 171 -12.65 10.07 20.39
N SER A 172 -13.86 10.26 19.84
CA SER A 172 -14.81 11.25 20.38
C SER A 172 -15.21 10.98 21.84
N ILE A 173 -15.31 9.70 22.23
CA ILE A 173 -15.65 9.30 23.61
C ILE A 173 -14.47 9.63 24.54
N ILE A 174 -13.25 9.32 24.14
CA ILE A 174 -12.03 9.61 24.91
C ILE A 174 -11.87 11.12 25.10
N ASP A 175 -12.11 11.92 24.06
CA ASP A 175 -12.04 13.38 24.15
C ASP A 175 -13.10 13.91 25.14
N ALA A 176 -14.34 13.40 25.06
CA ALA A 176 -15.43 13.79 25.97
C ALA A 176 -15.15 13.41 27.43
N THR A 177 -14.60 12.21 27.68
CA THR A 177 -14.22 11.78 29.04
C THR A 177 -13.03 12.55 29.58
N SER A 178 -12.03 12.83 28.73
CA SER A 178 -10.87 13.64 29.11
C SER A 178 -11.27 15.07 29.49
N MET A 179 -12.17 15.69 28.71
CA MET A 179 -12.73 17.01 29.03
C MET A 179 -13.55 17.01 30.33
N ALA A 180 -14.35 15.97 30.57
CA ALA A 180 -15.13 15.84 31.82
C ALA A 180 -14.23 15.68 33.05
N MET A 181 -13.14 14.91 32.95
CA MET A 181 -12.18 14.73 34.05
C MET A 181 -11.44 16.04 34.36
N VAL A 182 -10.99 16.80 33.34
CA VAL A 182 -10.33 18.11 33.54
C VAL A 182 -11.27 19.14 34.19
N ALA A 183 -12.54 19.17 33.78
CA ALA A 183 -13.53 20.06 34.40
C ALA A 183 -13.77 19.73 35.89
N ASN A 184 -13.74 18.45 36.25
CA ASN A 184 -13.92 18.01 37.65
C ASN A 184 -12.72 18.37 38.54
N TYR A 185 -11.49 18.31 38.00
CA TYR A 185 -10.29 18.74 38.72
C TYR A 185 -10.27 20.26 38.98
N GLN A 186 -10.82 21.07 38.09
CA GLN A 186 -10.93 22.52 38.29
C GLN A 186 -12.05 22.90 39.28
N SER A 187 -13.08 22.06 39.45
CA SER A 187 -14.19 22.34 40.36
C SER A 187 -13.88 22.02 41.84
N GLN A 188 -12.82 21.25 42.14
CA GLN A 188 -12.42 20.97 43.52
C GLN A 188 -11.68 22.14 44.22
N GLY A 189 -11.41 23.24 43.50
CA GLY A 189 -10.70 24.41 44.05
C GLY A 189 -11.56 25.54 44.64
N PHE A 190 -12.89 25.57 44.47
CA PHE A 190 -13.69 26.77 44.81
C PHE A 190 -15.10 26.48 45.34
N ALA A 191 -15.23 25.63 46.37
CA ALA A 191 -16.45 25.58 47.18
C ALA A 191 -16.37 26.59 48.35
N ARG A 192 -16.34 27.89 48.05
CA ARG A 192 -16.64 28.93 49.05
C ARG A 192 -18.16 29.11 49.13
N GLY A 193 -18.79 28.36 50.04
CA GLY A 193 -20.19 28.56 50.41
C GLY A 193 -20.44 30.01 50.82
N ARG A 194 -21.23 30.73 50.02
CA ARG A 194 -21.86 32.00 50.42
C ARG A 194 -23.30 31.72 50.78
N GLY A 195 -23.49 31.30 52.03
CA GLY A 195 -24.79 31.21 52.69
C GLY A 195 -25.00 32.38 53.63
N ARG A 196 -26.03 33.17 53.31
CA ARG A 196 -26.95 33.89 54.22
C ARG A 196 -26.44 35.08 55.05
N HIS A 197 -26.95 36.24 54.65
CA HIS A 197 -27.34 37.31 55.56
C HIS A 197 -28.30 36.76 56.64
N ASN A 198 -28.02 37.02 57.92
CA ASN A 198 -29.01 37.61 58.82
C ASN A 198 -28.34 38.25 60.04
N ASN A 199 -28.68 39.51 60.28
CA ASN A 199 -28.39 40.22 61.52
C ASN A 199 -29.18 39.58 62.66
N GLN A 200 -28.55 39.31 63.81
CA GLN A 200 -29.19 39.47 65.12
C GLN A 200 -28.14 39.55 66.24
N ARG A 201 -28.22 40.67 66.96
CA ARG A 201 -27.53 40.99 68.21
C ARG A 201 -28.01 40.05 69.33
N GLY A 202 -27.13 39.67 70.23
CA GLY A 202 -27.51 39.02 71.49
C GLY A 202 -26.32 38.77 72.42
N HIS A 203 -26.33 39.47 73.55
CA HIS A 203 -25.37 39.43 74.65
C HIS A 203 -25.37 38.11 75.44
N GLY A 204 -24.21 37.80 76.02
CA GLY A 204 -24.10 37.41 77.44
C GLY A 204 -23.99 35.91 77.75
N GLY A 205 -23.04 35.57 78.62
CA GLY A 205 -23.11 34.32 79.39
C GLY A 205 -21.75 33.66 79.66
N GLU A 206 -21.16 33.99 80.81
CA GLU A 206 -20.20 33.15 81.53
C GLU A 206 -20.69 31.70 81.68
N GLY A 207 -19.74 30.76 81.62
CA GLY A 207 -20.02 29.35 81.86
C GLY A 207 -18.74 28.52 81.88
N THR A 208 -18.18 28.40 83.08
CA THR A 208 -17.09 27.50 83.49
C THR A 208 -17.38 26.03 83.16
N GLY A 209 -16.34 25.25 82.87
CA GLY A 209 -16.45 23.79 82.77
C GLY A 209 -15.27 23.08 82.13
N ASN A 210 -14.28 22.72 82.94
CA ASN A 210 -13.22 21.75 82.66
C ASN A 210 -13.76 20.43 82.06
N PHE A 211 -13.02 19.82 81.13
CA PHE A 211 -12.67 18.38 81.03
C PHE A 211 -11.73 18.25 79.80
N SER A 212 -10.41 18.19 79.98
CA SER A 212 -9.57 17.00 80.17
C SER A 212 -9.68 15.93 79.07
N GLY A 213 -8.53 15.66 78.42
CA GLY A 213 -8.25 14.53 77.52
C GLY A 213 -7.91 15.00 76.10
N GLY A 214 -6.67 15.05 75.63
CA GLY A 214 -5.54 14.16 75.90
C GLY A 214 -5.07 13.61 74.55
N CYS A 215 -4.11 14.29 73.94
CA CYS A 215 -3.53 13.96 72.64
C CYS A 215 -2.52 12.82 72.76
N TYR A 216 -2.76 11.68 72.13
CA TYR A 216 -1.71 10.78 71.65
C TYR A 216 -2.32 9.75 70.70
N ASN A 217 -1.87 9.74 69.44
CA ASN A 217 -1.64 8.44 68.82
C ASN A 217 -0.37 8.48 68.00
N ALA A 218 0.47 7.49 68.30
CA ALA A 218 1.87 7.42 67.99
C ALA A 218 2.08 6.73 66.64
N ASN A 219 3.19 7.14 66.05
CA ASN A 219 3.87 6.55 64.91
C ASN A 219 4.42 5.17 65.29
N SER A 220 4.19 4.13 64.48
CA SER A 220 4.95 2.86 64.47
C SER A 220 4.75 2.19 63.11
N SER A 221 5.72 2.31 62.22
CA SER A 221 6.83 1.35 62.00
C SER A 221 6.52 0.32 60.91
N ASN A 222 7.17 0.55 59.76
CA ASN A 222 8.07 -0.37 59.06
C ASN A 222 7.67 -1.85 58.88
N GLY A 223 7.53 -2.26 57.62
CA GLY A 223 7.39 -3.66 57.20
C GLY A 223 7.72 -3.83 55.72
N ASN A 224 9.01 -3.78 55.40
CA ASN A 224 9.59 -4.03 54.08
C ASN A 224 9.68 -5.56 53.86
N PHE A 225 9.06 -6.09 52.81
CA PHE A 225 9.37 -7.44 52.32
C PHE A 225 9.55 -7.43 50.80
N ASN A 226 10.82 -7.54 50.42
CA ASN A 226 11.29 -7.84 49.09
C ASN A 226 11.88 -9.25 49.14
N THR A 227 11.37 -10.18 48.32
CA THR A 227 12.02 -11.47 48.08
C THR A 227 11.89 -11.84 46.61
N ASN A 228 12.94 -11.54 45.85
CA ASN A 228 13.33 -12.26 44.63
C ASN A 228 13.77 -13.68 44.99
N LEU A 229 13.52 -14.64 44.10
CA LEU A 229 14.26 -15.91 43.89
C LEU A 229 13.51 -16.77 42.85
N PRO A 230 14.16 -17.75 42.20
CA PRO A 230 15.43 -17.75 41.47
C PRO A 230 15.23 -17.76 39.94
#